data_AF-L0GUF7-F1
#
_entry.id   AF-L0GUF7-F1
#
_cell.length_a   1.000
_cell.length_b   1.000
_cell.length_c   1.000
_cell.angle_alpha   90.00
_cell.angle_beta   90.00
_cell.angle_gamma   90.00
#
_symmetry.space_group_name_H-M   'P 1'
#
loop_
_entity.id
_entity.type
_entity.pdbx_description
1 polymer ?
#
loop_
_entity_poly.entity_id
_entity_poly.type
_entity_poly.pdbx_seq_one_letter_code
_entity_poly.pdbx_strand_id
1 'polypeptide(L)'
;MSSYEQDFYRWTQEQANLLRQGRLSAIDVDHLIEELETLGARERRELTYRLKVLLAHLLKWRYQPKGRSRSWRATIDEQRLSLDDLLDDNPSLRSTLDEQLAKAHRLGRLLAIKETDLDEDIFPGSCPFALADVLAKDRYPGE
;
A
#
# COMPACT_ATOMS: atom_id res chain seq x y z
N MET A 1 -29.03 -0.05 -18.27
CA MET A 1 -28.25 -0.08 -17.03
C MET A 1 -28.30 -1.50 -16.50
N SER A 2 -27.15 -2.15 -16.35
CA SER A 2 -27.08 -3.54 -15.88
C SER A 2 -27.35 -3.62 -14.37
N SER A 3 -27.68 -4.81 -13.83
CA SER A 3 -27.79 -4.98 -12.38
C SER A 3 -26.48 -4.64 -11.65
N TYR A 4 -25.34 -4.78 -12.34
CA TYR A 4 -24.02 -4.37 -11.86
C TYR A 4 -23.96 -2.87 -11.53
N GLU A 5 -24.47 -2.01 -12.42
CA GLU A 5 -24.44 -0.55 -12.23
C GLU A 5 -25.46 -0.04 -11.19
N GLN A 6 -26.57 -0.77 -11.01
CA GLN A 6 -27.69 -0.34 -10.17
C GLN A 6 -27.63 -0.88 -8.74
N ASP A 7 -27.17 -2.12 -8.57
CA ASP A 7 -27.09 -2.81 -7.29
C ASP A 7 -25.95 -3.83 -7.33
N PHE A 8 -24.73 -3.31 -7.19
CA PHE A 8 -23.50 -4.10 -7.20
C PHE A 8 -23.54 -5.25 -6.19
N TYR A 9 -24.03 -4.99 -4.96
CA TYR A 9 -24.11 -6.01 -3.92
C TYR A 9 -24.98 -7.18 -4.36
N ARG A 10 -26.20 -6.90 -4.85
CA ARG A 10 -27.07 -7.94 -5.38
C ARG A 10 -26.44 -8.69 -6.55
N TRP A 11 -25.82 -7.98 -7.49
CA TRP A 11 -25.14 -8.58 -8.63
C TRP A 11 -24.04 -9.56 -8.17
N THR A 12 -23.20 -9.20 -7.18
CA THR A 12 -22.16 -10.11 -6.66
C THR A 12 -22.74 -11.40 -6.08
N GLN A 13 -23.87 -11.32 -5.38
CA GLN A 13 -24.53 -12.50 -4.82
C GLN A 13 -25.14 -13.39 -5.90
N GLU A 14 -25.71 -12.79 -6.95
CA GLU A 14 -26.25 -13.50 -8.10
C GLU A 14 -25.14 -14.23 -8.86
N GLN A 15 -24.01 -13.58 -9.18
CA GLN A 15 -22.87 -14.22 -9.83
C GLN A 15 -22.29 -15.37 -8.99
N ALA A 16 -22.14 -15.19 -7.68
CA ALA A 16 -21.67 -16.24 -6.78
C ALA A 16 -22.62 -17.46 -6.76
N ASN A 17 -23.93 -17.24 -6.81
CA ASN A 17 -24.90 -18.32 -6.88
C ASN A 17 -24.86 -19.07 -8.21
N LEU A 18 -24.68 -18.36 -9.34
CA LEU A 18 -24.53 -18.97 -10.65
C LEU A 18 -23.26 -19.86 -10.72
N LEU A 19 -22.14 -19.37 -10.17
CA LEU A 19 -20.90 -20.14 -10.03
C LEU A 19 -21.11 -21.42 -9.20
N ARG A 20 -21.75 -21.32 -8.02
CA ARG A 20 -22.03 -22.48 -7.16
C ARG A 20 -22.91 -23.53 -7.84
N GLN A 21 -23.83 -23.11 -8.70
CA GLN A 21 -24.72 -23.99 -9.45
C GLN A 21 -24.09 -24.53 -10.74
N GLY A 22 -22.84 -24.15 -11.06
CA GLY A 22 -22.18 -24.54 -12.31
C GLY A 22 -22.82 -23.92 -13.56
N ARG A 23 -23.62 -22.87 -13.42
CA ARG A 23 -24.35 -22.22 -14.52
C ARG A 23 -23.46 -21.22 -15.25
N LEU A 24 -22.33 -21.69 -15.78
CA LEU A 24 -21.29 -20.84 -16.36
C LEU A 24 -21.77 -20.01 -17.56
N SER A 25 -22.74 -20.51 -18.33
CA SER A 25 -23.31 -19.80 -19.48
C SER A 25 -24.16 -18.57 -19.11
N ALA A 26 -24.53 -18.42 -17.84
CA ALA A 26 -25.33 -17.29 -17.35
C ALA A 26 -24.49 -16.26 -16.58
N ILE A 27 -23.18 -16.52 -16.42
CA ILE A 27 -22.27 -15.62 -15.72
C ILE A 27 -21.96 -14.42 -16.60
N ASP A 28 -21.93 -13.26 -15.96
CA ASP A 28 -21.45 -12.02 -16.54
C ASP A 28 -19.90 -12.00 -16.48
N VAL A 29 -19.28 -12.71 -17.42
CA VAL A 29 -17.83 -13.00 -17.40
C VAL A 29 -17.00 -11.73 -17.50
N ASP A 30 -17.40 -10.77 -18.32
CA ASP A 30 -16.64 -9.54 -18.57
C ASP A 30 -16.51 -8.69 -17.29
N HIS A 31 -17.63 -8.40 -16.62
CA HIS A 31 -17.61 -7.67 -15.35
C HIS A 31 -16.96 -8.47 -14.21
N LEU A 32 -17.07 -9.81 -14.21
CA LEU A 32 -16.39 -10.64 -13.22
C LEU A 32 -14.86 -10.59 -13.37
N ILE A 33 -14.35 -10.59 -14.60
CA ILE A 33 -12.92 -10.41 -14.87
C ILE A 33 -12.47 -9.02 -14.39
N GLU A 34 -13.21 -7.96 -14.73
CA GLU A 34 -12.89 -6.60 -14.30
C GLU A 34 -12.80 -6.49 -12.76
N GLU A 35 -13.74 -7.09 -12.04
CA GLU A 35 -13.72 -7.12 -10.57
C GLU A 35 -12.52 -7.89 -10.02
N LEU A 36 -12.19 -9.05 -10.60
CA LEU A 36 -11.02 -9.83 -10.18
C LEU A 36 -9.70 -9.07 -10.42
N GLU A 37 -9.57 -8.40 -11.56
CA GLU A 37 -8.42 -7.55 -11.86
C GLU A 37 -8.35 -6.35 -10.90
N THR A 38 -9.50 -5.75 -10.58
CA THR A 38 -9.61 -4.62 -9.65
C THR A 38 -9.23 -5.02 -8.22
N LEU A 39 -9.63 -6.22 -7.78
CA LEU A 39 -9.24 -6.77 -6.48
C LEU A 39 -7.72 -6.93 -6.38
N GLY A 40 -7.06 -7.52 -7.37
CA GLY A 40 -5.59 -7.62 -7.39
C GLY A 40 -4.90 -6.25 -7.41
N ALA A 41 -5.44 -5.30 -8.17
CA ALA A 41 -4.92 -3.94 -8.23
C ALA A 41 -5.12 -3.17 -6.91
N ARG A 42 -6.13 -3.51 -6.11
CA ARG A 42 -6.36 -2.92 -4.77
C ARG A 42 -5.22 -3.27 -3.81
N GLU A 43 -4.86 -4.55 -3.70
CA GLU A 43 -3.81 -4.99 -2.77
C GLU A 43 -2.44 -4.38 -3.12
N ARG A 44 -2.11 -4.29 -4.41
CA ARG A 44 -0.89 -3.59 -4.86
C ARG A 44 -0.92 -2.08 -4.55
N ARG A 45 -2.08 -1.43 -4.69
CA ARG A 45 -2.26 -0.01 -4.32
C ARG A 45 -2.09 0.19 -2.81
N GLU A 46 -2.61 -0.72 -2.00
CA GLU A 46 -2.48 -0.70 -0.55
C GLU A 46 -1.01 -0.85 -0.13
N LEU A 47 -0.27 -1.80 -0.72
CA LEU A 47 1.18 -1.93 -0.52
C LEU A 47 1.92 -0.62 -0.81
N THR A 48 1.62 0.00 -1.95
CA THR A 48 2.22 1.30 -2.31
C THR A 48 1.88 2.38 -1.29
N TYR A 49 0.63 2.43 -0.83
CA TYR A 49 0.15 3.43 0.12
C TYR A 49 0.85 3.28 1.47
N ARG A 50 0.92 2.06 2.02
CA ARG A 50 1.56 1.79 3.31
C ARG A 50 3.06 2.10 3.26
N LEU A 51 3.75 1.64 2.21
CA LEU A 51 5.17 1.98 2.00
C LEU A 51 5.38 3.50 1.87
N LYS A 52 4.48 4.22 1.20
CA LYS A 52 4.58 5.69 1.06
C LYS A 52 4.52 6.37 2.42
N VAL A 53 3.54 6.01 3.25
CA VAL A 53 3.37 6.62 4.59
C VAL A 53 4.55 6.28 5.48
N LEU A 54 5.01 5.03 5.46
CA LEU A 54 6.18 4.58 6.20
C LEU A 54 7.44 5.35 5.79
N LEU A 55 7.74 5.40 4.49
CA LEU A 55 8.92 6.11 3.98
C LEU A 55 8.88 7.60 4.28
N ALA A 56 7.72 8.24 4.17
CA ALA A 56 7.57 9.64 4.58
C ALA A 56 7.99 9.84 6.04
N HIS A 57 7.51 8.98 6.95
CA HIS A 57 7.85 9.08 8.37
C HIS A 57 9.30 8.70 8.67
N LEU A 58 9.89 7.72 7.97
CA LEU A 58 11.31 7.40 8.10
C LEU A 58 12.21 8.55 7.61
N LEU A 59 11.83 9.23 6.52
CA LEU A 59 12.52 10.43 6.03
C LEU A 59 12.41 11.56 7.06
N LYS A 60 11.21 11.86 7.55
CA LYS A 60 10.98 12.83 8.63
C LYS A 60 11.80 12.50 9.88
N TRP A 61 11.84 11.24 10.27
CA TRP A 61 12.62 10.77 11.42
C TRP A 61 14.12 11.01 11.25
N ARG A 62 14.66 10.74 10.06
CA ARG A 62 16.09 10.92 9.75
C ARG A 62 16.47 12.39 9.66
N TYR A 63 15.67 13.18 8.95
CA TYR A 63 16.06 14.51 8.49
C TYR A 63 15.45 15.66 9.32
N GLN A 64 14.44 15.38 10.15
CA GLN A 64 13.90 16.33 11.13
C GLN A 64 13.97 15.79 12.57
N PRO A 65 15.17 15.60 13.16
CA PRO A 65 15.31 15.04 14.51
C PRO A 65 14.52 15.79 15.58
N LYS A 66 14.39 17.11 15.45
CA LYS A 66 13.61 17.96 16.38
C LYS A 66 12.10 17.71 16.34
N GLY A 67 11.58 17.13 15.24
CA GLY A 67 10.18 16.79 15.07
C GLY A 67 9.81 15.37 15.54
N ARG A 68 10.81 14.57 15.94
CA ARG A 68 10.59 13.20 16.44
C ARG A 68 9.61 13.24 17.61
N SER A 69 8.56 12.45 17.48
CA SER A 69 7.48 12.39 18.46
C SER A 69 6.99 10.95 18.63
N ARG A 70 6.31 10.70 19.74
CA ARG A 70 5.64 9.41 19.98
C ARG A 70 4.61 9.09 18.88
N SER A 71 3.96 10.11 18.34
CA SER A 71 3.01 9.96 17.24
C SER A 71 3.69 9.44 15.97
N TRP A 72 4.81 10.04 15.56
CA TRP A 72 5.54 9.58 14.37
C TRP A 72 6.10 8.16 14.53
N ARG A 73 6.61 7.84 15.73
CA ARG A 73 7.04 6.48 16.05
C ARG A 73 5.88 5.50 15.90
N ALA A 74 4.73 5.80 16.52
CA ALA A 74 3.54 4.97 16.42
C ALA A 74 3.09 4.78 14.96
N THR A 75 3.16 5.82 14.12
CA THR A 75 2.87 5.68 12.69
C THR A 75 3.85 4.75 11.98
N ILE A 76 5.16 4.85 12.26
CA ILE A 76 6.17 3.96 11.66
C ILE A 76 5.87 2.50 12.04
N ASP A 77 5.61 2.25 13.33
CA ASP A 77 5.39 0.91 13.85
C ASP A 77 4.09 0.31 13.30
N GLU A 78 3.02 1.10 13.25
CA GLU A 78 1.73 0.70 12.68
C GLU A 78 1.83 0.36 11.20
N GLN A 79 2.53 1.19 10.40
CA GLN A 79 2.69 0.89 8.98
C GLN A 79 3.53 -0.38 8.75
N ARG A 80 4.54 -0.65 9.59
CA ARG A 80 5.31 -1.89 9.52
C ARG A 80 4.47 -3.11 9.86
N LEU A 81 3.69 -3.05 10.95
CA LEU A 81 2.80 -4.14 11.33
C LEU A 81 1.78 -4.43 10.23
N SER A 82 1.10 -3.39 9.75
CA SER A 82 0.15 -3.52 8.65
C SER A 82 0.77 -4.03 7.34
N LEU A 83 2.04 -3.73 7.07
CA LEU A 83 2.77 -4.27 5.91
C LEU A 83 3.10 -5.74 6.08
N ASP A 84 3.45 -6.17 7.30
CA ASP A 84 3.68 -7.57 7.66
C ASP A 84 2.41 -8.38 7.37
N ASP A 85 1.27 -7.96 7.94
CA ASP A 85 -0.04 -8.59 7.75
C ASP A 85 -0.43 -8.65 6.26
N LEU A 86 -0.27 -7.53 5.54
CA LEU A 86 -0.60 -7.47 4.11
C LEU A 86 0.24 -8.46 3.27
N LEU A 87 1.53 -8.60 3.56
CA LEU A 87 2.44 -9.48 2.83
C LEU A 87 2.29 -10.96 3.22
N ASP A 88 1.77 -11.23 4.41
CA ASP A 88 1.41 -12.58 4.85
C ASP A 88 0.10 -13.04 4.21
N ASP A 89 -0.90 -12.16 4.12
CA ASP A 89 -2.14 -12.42 3.39
C ASP A 89 -1.92 -12.50 1.86
N ASN A 90 -0.90 -11.81 1.34
CA ASN A 90 -0.62 -11.73 -0.09
C ASN A 90 0.87 -12.02 -0.43
N PRO A 91 1.36 -13.27 -0.31
CA PRO A 91 2.77 -13.59 -0.50
C PRO A 91 3.33 -13.24 -1.89
N SER A 92 2.48 -13.25 -2.92
CA SER A 92 2.87 -12.90 -4.30
C SER A 92 3.34 -11.45 -4.45
N LEU A 93 2.85 -10.54 -3.59
CA LEU A 93 3.27 -9.14 -3.58
C LEU A 93 4.75 -8.95 -3.23
N ARG A 94 5.35 -9.91 -2.52
CA ARG A 94 6.77 -9.86 -2.12
C ARG A 94 7.71 -9.70 -3.32
N SER A 95 7.35 -10.29 -4.47
CA SER A 95 8.13 -10.16 -5.72
C SER A 95 8.12 -8.75 -6.32
N THR A 96 7.17 -7.89 -5.91
CA THR A 96 7.00 -6.52 -6.43
C THR A 96 7.58 -5.46 -5.49
N LEU A 97 8.15 -5.85 -4.35
CA LEU A 97 8.54 -4.93 -3.28
C LEU A 97 9.56 -3.89 -3.72
N ASP A 98 10.57 -4.26 -4.50
CA ASP A 98 11.59 -3.30 -4.95
C ASP A 98 11.00 -2.22 -5.85
N GLU A 99 10.13 -2.61 -6.79
CA GLU A 99 9.41 -1.69 -7.67
C GLU A 99 8.47 -0.78 -6.85
N GLN A 100 7.69 -1.36 -5.93
CA GLN A 100 6.77 -0.59 -5.10
C GLN A 100 7.51 0.33 -4.12
N LEU A 101 8.68 -0.07 -3.61
CA LEU A 101 9.51 0.74 -2.74
C LEU A 101 10.02 1.98 -3.47
N ALA A 102 10.52 1.84 -4.69
CA ALA A 102 10.99 2.97 -5.50
C ALA A 102 9.84 3.97 -5.79
N LYS A 103 8.67 3.45 -6.17
CA LYS A 103 7.46 4.27 -6.40
C LYS A 103 6.99 4.95 -5.12
N ALA A 104 6.92 4.21 -4.02
CA ALA A 104 6.52 4.71 -2.71
C ALA A 104 7.49 5.75 -2.16
N HIS A 105 8.80 5.60 -2.40
CA HIS A 105 9.79 6.58 -2.00
C HIS A 105 9.55 7.94 -2.67
N ARG A 106 9.32 7.95 -4.00
CA ARG A 106 9.01 9.19 -4.72
C ARG A 106 7.80 9.90 -4.11
N LEU A 107 6.74 9.15 -3.77
CA LEU A 107 5.53 9.70 -3.17
C LEU A 107 5.74 10.12 -1.70
N GLY A 108 6.47 9.31 -0.92
CA GLY A 108 6.75 9.56 0.48
C GLY A 108 7.68 10.75 0.70
N ARG A 109 8.64 10.96 -0.21
CA ARG A 109 9.49 12.15 -0.25
C ARG A 109 8.66 13.43 -0.40
N LEU A 110 7.74 13.46 -1.36
CA LEU A 110 6.83 14.61 -1.55
C LEU A 110 5.98 14.87 -0.31
N LEU A 111 5.50 13.80 0.35
CA LEU A 111 4.75 13.92 1.60
C LEU A 111 5.61 14.48 2.74
N ALA A 112 6.85 13.99 2.89
CA ALA A 112 7.78 14.50 3.91
C ALA A 112 8.13 15.97 3.69
N ILE A 113 8.40 16.40 2.45
CA ILE A 113 8.65 17.81 2.13
C ILE A 113 7.46 18.66 2.54
N LYS A 114 6.24 18.25 2.15
CA LYS A 114 5.00 18.96 2.47
C LYS A 114 4.73 19.08 3.97
N GLU A 115 5.18 18.13 4.79
CA GLU A 115 4.87 18.06 6.22
C GLU A 115 5.94 18.65 7.15
N THR A 116 7.12 18.99 6.64
CA THR A 116 8.28 19.36 7.48
C THR A 116 8.78 20.78 7.33
N ASP A 117 8.29 21.52 6.33
CA ASP A 117 8.80 22.84 5.93
C ASP A 117 10.33 22.87 5.68
N LEU A 118 10.96 21.70 5.48
CA LEU A 118 12.36 21.57 5.12
C LEU A 118 12.53 21.68 3.60
N ASP A 119 13.68 22.21 3.18
CA ASP A 119 14.03 22.29 1.76
C ASP A 119 14.04 20.90 1.10
N GLU A 120 13.57 20.86 -0.14
CA GLU A 120 13.48 19.63 -0.93
C GLU A 120 14.84 18.92 -1.07
N ASP A 121 15.94 19.68 -1.11
CA ASP A 121 17.30 19.18 -1.26
C ASP A 121 17.82 18.39 -0.05
N ILE A 122 17.15 18.52 1.11
CA ILE A 122 17.45 17.70 2.29
C ILE A 122 17.06 16.24 2.06
N PHE A 123 16.04 16.00 1.22
CA PHE A 123 15.52 14.66 0.98
C PHE A 123 16.11 14.08 -0.31
N PRO A 124 16.82 12.94 -0.24
CA PRO A 124 17.50 12.36 -1.40
C PRO A 124 16.51 11.94 -2.49
N GLY A 125 16.92 12.06 -3.76
CA GLY A 125 16.07 11.67 -4.90
C GLY A 125 15.82 10.16 -5.01
N SER A 126 16.77 9.34 -4.54
CA SER A 126 16.64 7.88 -4.42
C SER A 126 16.41 7.47 -2.96
N CYS A 127 15.80 6.30 -2.76
CA CYS A 127 15.50 5.80 -1.41
C CYS A 127 16.81 5.57 -0.63
N PRO A 128 17.01 6.24 0.52
CA PRO A 128 18.24 6.08 1.31
C PRO A 128 18.21 4.83 2.21
N PHE A 129 17.12 4.07 2.19
CA PHE A 129 16.89 2.93 3.06
C PHE A 129 16.88 1.63 2.26
N ALA A 130 17.59 0.61 2.76
CA ALA A 130 17.42 -0.74 2.26
C ALA A 130 16.04 -1.28 2.63
N LEU A 131 15.43 -2.10 1.77
CA LEU A 131 14.11 -2.70 2.02
C LEU A 131 14.05 -3.42 3.37
N ALA A 132 15.10 -4.18 3.71
CA ALA A 132 15.20 -4.87 4.99
C ALA A 132 15.09 -3.91 6.19
N ASP A 133 15.67 -2.71 6.09
CA ASP A 133 15.65 -1.70 7.15
C ASP A 133 14.30 -0.99 7.24
N VAL A 134 13.65 -0.79 6.08
CA VAL A 134 12.30 -0.24 6.02
C VAL A 134 11.32 -1.15 6.75
N LEU A 135 11.41 -2.46 6.54
CA LEU A 135 10.50 -3.45 7.12
C LEU A 135 10.91 -3.92 8.52
N ALA A 136 12.16 -3.75 8.93
CA ALA A 136 12.65 -4.21 10.24
C ALA A 136 11.89 -3.55 11.40
N LYS A 137 11.33 -4.38 12.29
CA LYS A 137 10.74 -3.95 13.56
C LYS A 137 11.79 -3.22 14.41
N ASP A 138 11.35 -2.20 15.13
CA ASP A 138 12.16 -1.39 16.08
C ASP A 138 13.41 -0.71 15.50
N ARG A 139 13.58 -0.66 14.17
CA ARG A 139 14.73 0.00 13.55
C ARG A 139 14.38 1.43 13.14
N TYR A 140 15.06 2.43 13.67
CA TYR A 140 14.83 3.83 13.30
C TYR A 140 16.09 4.46 12.71
N PRO A 141 15.99 5.32 11.68
CA PRO A 141 17.15 5.94 11.08
C PRO A 141 17.94 6.82 12.07
N GLY A 142 19.25 6.55 12.19
CA GLY A 142 20.15 7.32 13.05
C GLY A 142 20.08 6.96 14.53
N GLU A 143 19.53 5.79 14.85
CA GLU A 143 19.67 5.08 16.14
C GLU A 143 20.49 3.81 15.96
#